data_AF-A0A7V8BVX1-F1
#
_entry.id   AF-A0A7V8BVX1-F1
#
_cell.length_a   1.000
_cell.length_b   1.000
_cell.length_c   1.000
_cell.angle_alpha   90.00
_cell.angle_beta   90.00
_cell.angle_gamma   90.00
#
_symmetry.space_group_name_H-M   'P 1'
#
loop_
_entity.id
_entity.type
_entity.pdbx_description
1 polymer ?
#
loop_
_entity_poly.entity_id
_entity_poly.type
_entity_poly.pdbx_seq_one_letter_code
_entity_poly.pdbx_strand_id
1 'polypeptide(L)'
;MLKLICKSKTRNCRNGCISGLPPEMFAFMRSPCSYTMTEALEYFRNAELYTDDIEYLMVSLPPRAITLAAAVLAEVNDPFGCLIADKDEVTLFIPAECLEDYRDRLRHAHYSKPMRLITFDIQLPPTLTGFMAFIADLLAQAEIPIIPIGAFHRDHLLVEADKFPKAWQLLKDKQKA
;
A
#
# COMPACT_ATOMS: atom_id res chain seq x y z
N MET A 1 20.29 -48.33 -1.71
CA MET A 1 19.89 -47.29 -0.75
C MET A 1 19.12 -46.22 -1.52
N LEU A 2 17.95 -45.84 -1.02
CA LEU A 2 16.75 -45.39 -1.77
C LEU A 2 16.92 -44.21 -2.76
N LYS A 3 16.29 -44.39 -3.94
CA LYS A 3 15.83 -43.33 -4.84
C LYS A 3 14.50 -42.77 -4.32
N LEU A 4 14.36 -41.45 -4.15
CA LEU A 4 13.04 -40.80 -4.14
C LEU A 4 12.69 -40.33 -5.55
N ILE A 5 11.60 -40.88 -6.07
CA ILE A 5 10.94 -40.49 -7.31
C ILE A 5 9.73 -39.65 -6.91
N CYS A 6 9.72 -38.36 -7.26
CA CYS A 6 8.51 -37.55 -7.22
C CYS A 6 7.76 -37.73 -8.55
N LYS A 7 6.59 -38.39 -8.51
CA LYS A 7 5.63 -38.49 -9.61
C LYS A 7 4.27 -37.94 -9.13
N SER A 8 3.84 -36.82 -9.69
CA SER A 8 2.42 -36.48 -9.93
C SER A 8 2.44 -35.38 -11.02
N LYS A 9 1.87 -35.49 -12.23
CA LYS A 9 0.57 -35.95 -12.73
C LYS A 9 -0.62 -35.19 -12.13
N THR A 10 -0.87 -34.00 -12.72
CA THR A 10 -2.18 -33.41 -13.07
C THR A 10 -3.42 -34.00 -12.37
N ARG A 11 -4.16 -33.16 -11.62
CA ARG A 11 -5.62 -32.97 -11.75
C ARG A 11 -6.18 -32.02 -10.68
N ASN A 12 -6.85 -30.98 -11.17
CA ASN A 12 -8.13 -30.45 -10.71
C ASN A 12 -8.32 -30.17 -9.20
N CYS A 13 -8.18 -28.89 -8.86
CA CYS A 13 -8.83 -28.26 -7.71
C CYS A 13 -10.36 -28.45 -7.82
N ARG A 14 -10.95 -29.23 -6.91
CA ARG A 14 -12.35 -29.10 -6.46
C ARG A 14 -12.46 -29.86 -5.14
N ASN A 15 -12.68 -29.08 -4.08
CA ASN A 15 -13.14 -29.50 -2.75
C ASN A 15 -12.26 -30.48 -1.96
N GLY A 16 -11.60 -29.94 -0.92
CA GLY A 16 -11.27 -30.70 0.29
C GLY A 16 -9.79 -31.07 0.46
N CYS A 17 -9.01 -30.19 1.07
CA CYS A 17 -7.79 -30.55 1.83
C CYS A 17 -7.53 -29.48 2.90
N ILE A 18 -8.30 -29.51 3.99
CA ILE A 18 -7.96 -28.89 5.28
C ILE A 18 -7.80 -29.94 6.38
N SER A 19 -7.59 -31.21 6.02
CA SER A 19 -7.29 -32.29 6.94
C SER A 19 -5.78 -32.50 7.00
N GLY A 20 -5.08 -31.67 7.78
CA GLY A 20 -3.64 -31.85 7.98
C GLY A 20 -2.91 -30.67 8.60
N LEU A 21 -3.56 -29.53 8.81
CA LEU A 21 -2.95 -28.45 9.57
C LEU A 21 -3.02 -28.78 11.07
N PRO A 22 -1.91 -28.62 11.82
CA PRO A 22 -1.91 -28.87 13.25
C PRO A 22 -2.90 -27.92 13.95
N PRO A 23 -3.58 -28.34 15.04
CA PRO A 23 -4.61 -27.54 15.72
C PRO A 23 -4.15 -26.12 16.10
N GLU A 24 -2.87 -25.96 16.43
CA GLU A 24 -2.20 -24.69 16.72
C GLU A 24 -2.17 -23.71 15.53
N MET A 25 -2.24 -24.18 14.28
CA MET A 25 -2.27 -23.33 13.10
C MET A 25 -3.68 -22.80 12.79
N PHE A 26 -4.73 -23.52 13.21
CA PHE A 26 -6.11 -22.99 13.19
C PHE A 26 -6.36 -21.99 14.33
N ALA A 27 -5.65 -22.11 15.45
CA ALA A 27 -5.73 -21.17 16.57
C ALA A 27 -5.17 -19.78 16.22
N PHE A 28 -4.20 -19.70 15.30
CA PHE A 28 -3.72 -18.43 14.75
C PHE A 28 -4.76 -17.75 13.85
N MET A 29 -5.60 -18.51 13.14
CA MET A 29 -6.67 -17.97 12.28
C MET A 29 -7.99 -17.66 13.01
N ARG A 30 -8.12 -18.02 14.29
CA ARG A 30 -9.36 -17.85 15.07
C ARG A 30 -9.14 -17.24 16.44
N SER A 31 -7.97 -16.67 16.71
CA SER A 31 -7.86 -15.76 17.84
C SER A 31 -8.73 -14.55 17.52
N PRO A 32 -9.79 -14.26 18.30
CA PRO A 32 -10.47 -12.99 18.18
C PRO A 32 -9.43 -11.98 18.64
N CYS A 33 -8.79 -11.29 17.69
CA CYS A 33 -8.12 -10.05 18.00
C CYS A 33 -9.17 -9.25 18.76
N SER A 34 -8.96 -9.03 20.06
CA SER A 34 -9.92 -8.38 20.96
C SER A 34 -10.13 -6.90 20.62
N TYR A 35 -9.65 -6.48 19.46
CA TYR A 35 -9.92 -5.23 18.81
C TYR A 35 -11.08 -5.44 17.84
N THR A 36 -12.22 -4.83 18.12
CA THR A 36 -13.40 -5.04 17.30
C THR A 36 -13.14 -4.45 15.91
N MET A 37 -13.21 -5.26 14.87
CA MET A 37 -13.30 -4.82 13.45
C MET A 37 -14.26 -3.61 13.29
N THR A 38 -15.26 -3.52 14.15
CA THR A 38 -16.18 -2.38 14.32
C THR A 38 -15.48 -1.02 14.44
N GLU A 39 -14.41 -0.88 15.21
CA GLU A 39 -13.75 0.42 15.45
C GLU A 39 -13.00 0.89 14.20
N ALA A 40 -12.22 0.01 13.57
CA ALA A 40 -11.57 0.32 12.29
C ALA A 40 -12.57 0.68 11.19
N LEU A 41 -13.70 -0.03 11.13
CA LEU A 41 -14.78 0.29 10.20
C LEU A 41 -15.42 1.64 10.51
N GLU A 42 -15.57 2.00 11.79
CA GLU A 42 -16.09 3.30 12.20
C GLU A 42 -15.15 4.44 11.76
N TYR A 43 -13.84 4.33 12.02
CA TYR A 43 -12.85 5.29 11.50
C TYR A 43 -12.92 5.39 9.98
N PHE A 44 -13.02 4.26 9.27
CA PHE A 44 -13.10 4.25 7.81
C PHE A 44 -14.37 4.94 7.28
N ARG A 45 -15.53 4.69 7.91
CA ARG A 45 -16.81 5.30 7.51
C ARG A 45 -16.84 6.80 7.77
N ASN A 46 -16.19 7.23 8.84
CA ASN A 46 -16.16 8.63 9.26
C ASN A 46 -15.01 9.43 8.62
N ALA A 47 -14.03 8.77 8.01
CA ALA A 47 -12.93 9.43 7.32
C ALA A 47 -13.44 10.18 6.08
N GLU A 48 -13.04 11.44 5.91
CA GLU A 48 -13.18 12.08 4.60
C GLU A 48 -12.11 11.51 3.67
N LEU A 49 -12.52 11.07 2.47
CA LEU A 49 -11.55 10.68 1.44
C LEU A 49 -11.14 11.92 0.68
N TYR A 50 -9.85 12.21 0.68
CA TYR A 50 -9.23 13.33 -0.03
C TYR A 50 -8.30 12.85 -1.15
N THR A 51 -8.28 13.57 -2.26
CA THR A 51 -7.30 13.47 -3.35
C THR A 51 -6.98 14.88 -3.82
N ASP A 52 -5.78 15.09 -4.35
CA ASP A 52 -5.26 16.38 -4.79
C ASP A 52 -5.25 16.55 -6.32
N ASP A 53 -5.74 15.55 -7.06
CA ASP A 53 -5.72 15.51 -8.54
C ASP A 53 -4.32 15.56 -9.18
N ILE A 54 -3.27 15.33 -8.39
CA ILE A 54 -1.88 15.29 -8.86
C ILE A 54 -1.47 13.84 -9.15
N GLU A 55 -0.74 13.66 -10.25
CA GLU A 55 -0.04 12.41 -10.53
C GLU A 55 1.36 12.43 -9.90
N TYR A 56 1.69 11.36 -9.18
CA TYR A 56 2.98 11.17 -8.52
C TYR A 56 3.78 10.05 -9.16
N LEU A 57 5.10 10.16 -9.09
CA LEU A 57 6.05 9.10 -9.42
C LEU A 57 6.74 8.61 -8.16
N MET A 58 6.83 7.30 -8.01
CA MET A 58 7.74 6.67 -7.05
C MET A 58 9.09 6.51 -7.73
N VAL A 59 10.10 7.03 -7.06
CA VAL A 59 11.48 7.08 -7.52
C VAL A 59 12.32 6.24 -6.56
N SER A 60 12.92 5.17 -7.07
CA SER A 60 13.90 4.37 -6.34
C SER A 60 15.31 4.85 -6.67
N LEU A 61 16.07 5.14 -5.62
CA LEU A 61 17.44 5.64 -5.66
C LEU A 61 18.35 4.76 -4.79
N PRO A 62 19.66 4.72 -5.05
CA PRO A 62 20.60 4.00 -4.18
C PRO A 62 20.60 4.52 -2.73
N PRO A 63 20.94 3.71 -1.71
CA PRO A 63 20.95 4.11 -0.28
C PRO A 63 21.78 5.36 0.03
N ARG A 64 22.80 5.64 -0.79
CA ARG A 64 23.69 6.79 -0.61
C ARG A 64 23.09 8.10 -1.11
N ALA A 65 21.90 8.07 -1.72
CA ALA A 65 21.24 9.21 -2.31
C ALA A 65 20.30 9.96 -1.35
N ILE A 66 20.30 9.65 -0.05
CA ILE A 66 19.38 10.26 0.94
C ILE A 66 19.44 11.79 0.90
N THR A 67 20.64 12.38 0.93
CA THR A 67 20.81 13.85 0.88
C THR A 67 20.28 14.45 -0.42
N LEU A 68 20.48 13.76 -1.54
CA LEU A 68 19.97 14.19 -2.84
C LEU A 68 18.43 14.16 -2.85
N ALA A 69 17.84 13.06 -2.40
CA ALA A 69 16.40 12.88 -2.36
C ALA A 69 15.74 13.90 -1.41
N ALA A 70 16.34 14.14 -0.24
CA ALA A 70 15.87 15.15 0.70
C ALA A 70 15.94 16.57 0.11
N ALA A 71 17.00 16.90 -0.64
CA ALA A 71 17.11 18.18 -1.32
C ALA A 71 16.05 18.34 -2.42
N VAL A 72 15.81 17.30 -3.23
CA VAL A 72 14.73 17.33 -4.24
C VAL A 72 13.38 17.53 -3.56
N LEU A 73 13.08 16.76 -2.51
CA LEU A 73 11.83 16.87 -1.76
C LEU A 73 11.62 18.28 -1.20
N ALA A 74 12.67 18.90 -0.66
CA ALA A 74 12.63 20.25 -0.12
C ALA A 74 12.43 21.33 -1.21
N GLU A 75 12.95 21.11 -2.42
CA GLU A 75 12.79 22.03 -3.55
C GLU A 75 11.42 21.93 -4.22
N VAL A 76 10.86 20.72 -4.32
CA VAL A 76 9.50 20.48 -4.83
C VAL A 76 8.48 21.23 -3.97
N ASN A 77 8.59 21.11 -2.63
CA ASN A 77 7.78 21.88 -1.67
C ASN A 77 6.25 21.76 -1.88
N ASP A 78 5.78 20.56 -2.25
CA ASP A 78 4.35 20.27 -2.40
C ASP A 78 3.66 19.87 -1.10
N PRO A 79 2.32 19.99 -1.02
CA PRO A 79 1.55 19.60 0.17
C PRO A 79 1.71 18.13 0.56
N PHE A 80 1.93 17.24 -0.41
CA PHE A 80 2.27 15.84 -0.17
C PHE A 80 3.70 15.56 -0.65
N GLY A 81 4.48 14.96 0.25
CA GLY A 81 5.85 14.56 -0.02
C GLY A 81 6.24 13.41 0.89
N CYS A 82 6.91 12.41 0.34
CA CYS A 82 7.31 11.23 1.09
C CYS A 82 8.71 10.78 0.66
N LEU A 83 9.58 10.57 1.65
CA LEU A 83 10.90 9.98 1.50
C LEU A 83 11.04 8.87 2.54
N ILE A 84 11.38 7.68 2.07
CA ILE A 84 11.71 6.53 2.89
C ILE A 84 13.14 6.14 2.56
N ALA A 85 14.00 6.13 3.56
CA ALA A 85 15.36 5.62 3.44
C ALA A 85 15.47 4.33 4.24
N ASP A 86 15.82 3.24 3.58
CA ASP A 86 16.14 1.97 4.25
C ASP A 86 17.57 1.53 3.93
N LYS A 87 17.89 0.27 4.25
CA LYS A 87 19.23 -0.28 4.06
C LYS A 87 19.58 -0.55 2.59
N ASP A 88 18.59 -0.70 1.72
CA ASP A 88 18.71 -1.16 0.33
C ASP A 88 18.43 -0.06 -0.70
N GLU A 89 17.58 0.92 -0.36
CA GLU A 89 17.27 2.05 -1.24
C GLU A 89 16.76 3.30 -0.53
N VAL A 90 16.60 4.37 -1.31
CA VAL A 90 15.78 5.53 -0.97
C VAL A 90 14.60 5.57 -1.92
N THR A 91 13.40 5.48 -1.36
CA THR A 91 12.16 5.72 -2.08
C THR A 91 11.76 7.19 -1.90
N LEU A 92 11.47 7.86 -3.00
CA LEU A 92 11.01 9.24 -3.04
C LEU A 92 9.73 9.34 -3.87
N PHE A 93 8.73 10.06 -3.38
CA PHE A 93 7.57 10.45 -4.17
C PHE A 93 7.67 11.92 -4.56
N ILE A 94 7.51 12.21 -5.85
CA ILE A 94 7.44 13.57 -6.41
C ILE A 94 6.25 13.66 -7.38
N PRO A 95 5.69 14.86 -7.60
CA PRO A 95 4.78 15.08 -8.72
C PRO A 95 5.44 14.71 -10.04
N ALA A 96 4.68 14.09 -10.94
CA ALA A 96 5.16 13.66 -12.23
C ALA A 96 5.64 14.85 -13.10
N GLU A 97 5.00 16.02 -12.95
CA GLU A 97 5.37 17.24 -13.67
C GLU A 97 6.76 17.77 -13.30
N CYS A 98 7.22 17.51 -12.08
CA CYS A 98 8.55 17.91 -11.61
C CYS A 98 9.68 17.05 -12.19
N LEU A 99 9.39 15.92 -12.83
CA LEU A 99 10.43 14.97 -13.24
C LEU A 99 11.48 15.62 -14.15
N GLU A 100 11.07 16.48 -15.08
CA GLU A 100 11.99 17.06 -16.06
C GLU A 100 12.99 18.01 -15.39
N ASP A 101 12.56 18.78 -14.39
CA ASP A 101 13.42 19.70 -13.63
C ASP A 101 14.50 18.97 -12.83
N TYR A 102 14.27 17.72 -12.46
CA TYR A 102 15.20 16.91 -11.67
C TYR A 102 15.86 15.77 -12.45
N ARG A 103 15.60 15.64 -13.76
CA ARG A 103 16.06 14.52 -14.60
C ARG A 103 17.55 14.26 -14.51
N ASP A 104 18.39 15.31 -14.53
CA ASP A 104 19.85 15.17 -14.46
C ASP A 104 20.32 14.63 -13.10
N ARG A 105 19.66 15.07 -12.03
CA ARG A 105 19.91 14.64 -10.65
C ARG A 105 19.44 13.21 -10.42
N LEU A 106 18.30 12.85 -11.01
CA LEU A 106 17.65 11.55 -10.86
C LEU A 106 17.95 10.57 -12.01
N ARG A 107 18.98 10.84 -12.83
CA ARG A 107 19.27 10.07 -14.07
C ARG A 107 19.51 8.57 -13.88
N HIS A 108 19.88 8.13 -12.67
CA HIS A 108 20.13 6.73 -12.32
C HIS A 108 18.99 6.11 -11.51
N ALA A 109 17.86 6.79 -11.40
CA ALA A 109 16.72 6.31 -10.65
C ALA A 109 15.85 5.34 -11.46
N HIS A 110 15.11 4.51 -10.74
CA HIS A 110 14.00 3.74 -11.29
C HIS A 110 12.69 4.44 -10.99
N TYR A 111 11.77 4.43 -11.94
CA TYR A 111 10.49 5.13 -11.85
C TYR A 111 9.33 4.14 -11.93
N SER A 112 8.30 4.36 -11.12
CA SER A 112 7.01 3.70 -11.29
C SER A 112 6.24 4.27 -12.48
N LYS A 113 5.07 3.68 -12.76
CA LYS A 113 4.01 4.41 -13.48
C LYS A 113 3.48 5.58 -12.64
N PRO A 114 2.78 6.54 -13.26
CA PRO A 114 2.04 7.56 -12.54
C PRO A 114 1.03 6.95 -11.55
N MET A 115 0.95 7.57 -10.38
CA MET A 115 0.05 7.17 -9.30
C MET A 115 -0.76 8.36 -8.80
N ARG A 116 -1.85 8.07 -8.11
CA ARG A 116 -2.75 9.07 -7.52
C ARG A 116 -2.84 8.85 -6.02
N LEU A 117 -2.86 9.97 -5.29
CA LEU A 117 -2.99 10.00 -3.84
C LEU A 117 -4.44 9.85 -3.40
N ILE A 118 -4.66 9.00 -2.40
CA ILE A 118 -5.87 8.92 -1.59
C ILE A 118 -5.45 9.10 -0.13
N THR A 119 -6.02 10.08 0.55
CA THR A 119 -5.79 10.32 1.98
C THR A 119 -7.07 10.01 2.75
N PHE A 120 -6.93 9.29 3.87
CA PHE A 120 -7.98 9.15 4.86
C PHE A 120 -7.86 10.32 5.84
N ASP A 121 -8.63 11.39 5.62
CA ASP A 121 -8.55 12.62 6.40
C ASP A 121 -9.34 12.48 7.71
N ILE A 122 -8.74 11.76 8.63
CA ILE A 122 -9.18 11.58 10.01
C ILE A 122 -7.94 11.34 10.87
N GLN A 123 -7.97 11.76 12.14
CA GLN A 123 -6.89 11.44 13.07
C GLN A 123 -7.02 9.98 13.51
N LEU A 124 -6.11 9.14 13.03
CA LEU A 124 -6.01 7.73 13.38
C LEU A 124 -5.15 7.57 14.65
N PRO A 125 -5.63 6.86 15.69
CA PRO A 125 -4.79 6.48 16.81
C PRO A 125 -3.64 5.59 16.36
N PRO A 126 -2.41 5.76 16.87
CA PRO A 126 -1.29 4.89 16.50
C PRO A 126 -1.47 3.43 16.96
N THR A 127 -2.43 3.18 17.86
CA THR A 127 -2.80 1.84 18.35
C THR A 127 -3.96 1.21 17.58
N LEU A 128 -4.53 1.91 16.59
CA LEU A 128 -5.65 1.44 15.78
C LEU A 128 -5.23 0.20 14.99
N THR A 129 -5.90 -0.93 15.24
CA THR A 129 -5.60 -2.19 14.57
C THR A 129 -6.66 -2.49 13.51
N GLY A 130 -6.23 -3.06 12.37
CA GLY A 130 -7.15 -3.59 11.36
C GLY A 130 -7.66 -2.57 10.33
N PHE A 131 -7.44 -1.27 10.52
CA PHE A 131 -7.82 -0.22 9.56
C PHE A 131 -7.23 -0.49 8.17
N MET A 132 -5.90 -0.56 8.08
CA MET A 132 -5.25 -0.86 6.80
C MET A 132 -5.48 -2.28 6.30
N ALA A 133 -5.68 -3.26 7.19
CA ALA A 133 -5.98 -4.64 6.77
C ALA A 133 -7.33 -4.71 6.03
N PHE A 134 -8.35 -4.02 6.54
CA PHE A 134 -9.66 -3.92 5.91
C PHE A 134 -9.59 -3.25 4.52
N ILE A 135 -8.89 -2.12 4.43
CA ILE A 135 -8.75 -1.36 3.18
C ILE A 135 -7.96 -2.16 2.14
N ALA A 136 -6.86 -2.79 2.56
CA ALA A 136 -6.05 -3.62 1.68
C ALA A 136 -6.83 -4.83 1.15
N ASP A 137 -7.61 -5.51 2.00
CA ASP A 137 -8.47 -6.63 1.59
C ASP A 137 -9.52 -6.18 0.56
N LEU A 138 -10.21 -5.05 0.82
CA LEU A 138 -11.20 -4.48 -0.10
C LEU A 138 -10.61 -4.21 -1.50
N LEU A 139 -9.46 -3.55 -1.57
CA LEU A 139 -8.83 -3.18 -2.83
C LEU A 139 -8.17 -4.38 -3.52
N ALA A 140 -7.62 -5.32 -2.76
CA ALA A 140 -7.05 -6.55 -3.29
C ALA A 140 -8.10 -7.44 -3.96
N GLN A 141 -9.31 -7.55 -3.39
CA GLN A 141 -10.44 -8.26 -4.02
C GLN A 141 -10.83 -7.68 -5.39
N ALA A 142 -10.51 -6.41 -5.62
CA ALA A 142 -10.72 -5.73 -6.90
C ALA A 142 -9.48 -5.71 -7.81
N GLU A 143 -8.41 -6.42 -7.44
CA GLU A 143 -7.12 -6.49 -8.14
C GLU A 143 -6.43 -5.12 -8.29
N ILE A 144 -6.55 -4.28 -7.26
CA ILE A 144 -5.95 -2.94 -7.22
C ILE A 144 -4.73 -2.98 -6.30
N PRO A 145 -3.50 -2.94 -6.84
CA PRO A 145 -2.29 -2.78 -6.04
C PRO A 145 -2.30 -1.43 -5.34
N ILE A 146 -1.80 -1.40 -4.11
CA ILE A 146 -1.72 -0.19 -3.29
C ILE A 146 -0.33 -0.03 -2.70
N ILE A 147 0.09 1.21 -2.49
CA ILE A 147 1.25 1.56 -1.68
C ILE A 147 0.73 2.32 -0.45
N PRO A 148 0.64 1.67 0.72
CA PRO A 148 0.23 2.33 1.94
C PRO A 148 1.40 3.13 2.54
N ILE A 149 1.13 4.39 2.90
CA ILE A 149 2.08 5.28 3.56
C ILE A 149 1.41 5.82 4.82
N GLY A 150 1.92 5.43 5.98
CA GLY A 150 1.47 5.96 7.27
C GLY A 150 2.22 7.23 7.62
N ALA A 151 1.51 8.33 7.80
CA ALA A 151 2.01 9.53 8.46
C ALA A 151 1.77 9.43 9.97
N PHE A 152 2.08 10.49 10.72
CA PHE A 152 1.93 10.46 12.18
C PHE A 152 0.47 10.26 12.65
N HIS A 153 -0.50 10.81 11.90
CA HIS A 153 -1.93 10.76 12.25
C HIS A 153 -2.85 10.28 11.13
N ARG A 154 -2.35 10.17 9.91
CA ARG A 154 -3.16 9.89 8.73
C ARG A 154 -2.47 8.82 7.92
N ASP A 155 -3.28 7.98 7.31
CA ASP A 155 -2.79 7.03 6.32
C ASP A 155 -3.11 7.56 4.91
N HIS A 156 -2.17 7.29 4.02
CA HIS A 156 -2.25 7.61 2.61
C HIS A 156 -2.14 6.31 1.81
N LEU A 157 -2.79 6.27 0.65
CA LEU A 157 -2.59 5.25 -0.37
C LEU A 157 -2.14 5.93 -1.64
N LEU A 158 -1.12 5.37 -2.27
CA LEU A 158 -0.93 5.56 -3.70
C LEU A 158 -1.45 4.35 -4.47
N VAL A 159 -2.14 4.65 -5.57
CA VAL A 159 -2.65 3.68 -6.54
C VAL A 159 -2.20 4.09 -7.92
N GLU A 160 -1.94 3.14 -8.82
CA GLU A 160 -1.66 3.45 -10.23
C GLU A 160 -2.79 4.32 -10.80
N ALA A 161 -2.45 5.37 -11.56
CA ALA A 161 -3.41 6.37 -12.01
C ALA A 161 -4.55 5.78 -12.87
N ASP A 162 -4.26 4.74 -13.64
CA ASP A 162 -5.25 4.00 -14.45
C ASP A 162 -6.27 3.20 -13.61
N LYS A 163 -5.91 2.83 -12.37
CA LYS A 163 -6.78 2.12 -11.42
C LYS A 163 -7.46 3.05 -10.44
N PHE A 164 -7.02 4.30 -10.31
CA PHE A 164 -7.55 5.27 -9.37
C PHE A 164 -9.08 5.44 -9.43
N PRO A 165 -9.73 5.61 -10.60
CA PRO A 165 -11.18 5.81 -10.64
C PRO A 165 -11.96 4.64 -10.01
N LYS A 166 -11.49 3.41 -10.25
CA LYS A 166 -12.08 2.20 -9.67
C LYS A 166 -11.84 2.12 -8.16
N ALA A 167 -10.61 2.41 -7.72
CA ALA A 167 -10.25 2.41 -6.30
C ALA A 167 -11.08 3.43 -5.51
N TRP A 168 -11.15 4.66 -6.02
CA TRP A 168 -11.89 5.76 -5.41
C TRP A 168 -13.37 5.43 -5.27
N GLN A 169 -14.00 4.97 -6.35
CA GLN A 169 -15.42 4.62 -6.34
C GLN A 169 -15.71 3.49 -5.36
N LEU A 170 -14.88 2.44 -5.33
CA LEU A 170 -15.05 1.31 -4.41
C LEU A 170 -14.98 1.75 -2.94
N LEU A 171 -14.03 2.62 -2.59
CA LEU A 171 -13.92 3.17 -1.23
C LEU A 171 -15.15 4.01 -0.87
N LYS A 172 -15.60 4.90 -1.78
CA LYS A 172 -16.79 5.75 -1.56
C LYS A 172 -18.07 4.94 -1.41
N ASP A 173 -18.24 3.87 -2.19
CA ASP A 173 -19.41 3.00 -2.07
C ASP A 173 -19.36 2.20 -0.77
N LYS A 174 -18.17 1.77 -0.35
CA LYS A 174 -17.99 1.06 0.91
C LYS A 174 -18.27 1.93 2.14
N GLN A 175 -18.05 3.24 2.09
CA GLN A 175 -18.43 4.16 3.18
C GLN A 175 -19.95 4.28 3.36
N LYS A 176 -20.73 4.05 2.30
CA LYS A 176 -22.20 4.20 2.29
C LYS A 176 -22.96 2.92 2.65
N ALA A 177 -22.32 1.75 2.46
CA ALA A 177 -22.88 0.44 2.79
C ALA A 177 -22.98 0.22 4.31
#